data_AF-A0A6S7HJA0-F1
#
_entry.id   AF-A0A6S7HJA0-F1
#
_cell.length_a   1.000
_cell.length_b   1.000
_cell.length_c   1.000
_cell.angle_alpha   90.00
_cell.angle_beta   90.00
_cell.angle_gamma   90.00
#
_symmetry.space_group_name_H-M   'P 1'
#
loop_
_entity.id
_entity.type
_entity.pdbx_description
1 polymer ?
#
loop_
_entity_poly.entity_id
_entity_poly.type
_entity_poly.pdbx_seq_one_letter_code
_entity_poly.pdbx_strand_id
1 'polypeptide(L)'
;MAYPPPQGNFSYQRAYPPNYDQNPYPPAIGFQNYIATDPVQPSQNTAYPPTTVAYHGTPPPLETQVHAPRSNGNSFDDIPEVGFERYERKPHQPSAKSASGVELENVEELQDDYGNAQQDEQLSDNSTTRIQLDSQPKPLYFRDCRRKIDYILAYQEHPDKNAEWQEKRKDKREFFEKNLKEQGLELEQEDFEASMDGKTVYIKVHAPWEVLAHGAEEIMLRMPTIENDVETKGLIDKLFGCFGVSNPFDISEEEVPSEANYFTCAFKRDRIENFKGHENKETFFSNSQRSLIVYRILKSTTYDSDESKLGVDRLVDNQSYTAAYPLHEGYHKPSQNSERKTDRQTLYNVWAKFKRFYKKQPLNLIRKYFGEKVGIYFAWLGFYTILLFPAAVVGVINVIYGLAKLGDYTPTNIICNETLRTKYAMCPRCDKKCDYFPLHDTCGYSRAAYVFDNEFTVIFAIFMSFWSTMFLEFWKRRQVEIAYNWDLLGFEDEEETIRPEYEVVCTEYRNNPITQAQEPYYPASMKCPRFILSASSVLLM
;
A
#
# COMPACT_ATOMS: atom_id res chain seq x y z
N MET A 1 -57.51 17.71 35.91
CA MET A 1 -57.59 16.50 36.76
C MET A 1 -56.37 15.64 36.48
N ALA A 2 -55.74 15.10 37.50
CA ALA A 2 -54.44 14.41 37.39
C ALA A 2 -54.60 12.89 37.34
N TYR A 3 -53.69 12.23 36.63
CA TYR A 3 -53.25 10.86 36.90
C TYR A 3 -51.72 10.78 36.69
N PRO A 4 -50.97 10.12 37.58
CA PRO A 4 -49.50 10.05 37.52
C PRO A 4 -49.00 8.90 36.62
N PRO A 5 -47.73 8.90 36.19
CA PRO A 5 -47.13 7.82 35.41
C PRO A 5 -46.74 6.62 36.30
N PRO A 6 -46.78 5.38 35.78
CA PRO A 6 -46.18 4.22 36.44
C PRO A 6 -44.65 4.24 36.28
N GLN A 7 -43.93 3.89 37.35
CA GLN A 7 -42.49 3.62 37.31
C GLN A 7 -42.24 2.19 36.84
N GLY A 8 -41.22 1.98 36.00
CA GLY A 8 -40.79 0.64 35.57
C GLY A 8 -39.45 0.68 34.85
N ASN A 9 -38.42 0.12 35.48
CA ASN A 9 -37.09 -0.04 34.86
C ASN A 9 -37.16 -1.05 33.72
N PHE A 10 -36.79 -0.64 32.50
CA PHE A 10 -36.52 -1.55 31.40
C PHE A 10 -35.04 -1.52 31.02
N SER A 11 -34.32 -2.53 31.47
CA SER A 11 -32.98 -2.87 30.96
C SER A 11 -33.09 -3.42 29.55
N TYR A 12 -32.47 -2.74 28.58
CA TYR A 12 -32.37 -3.25 27.21
C TYR A 12 -31.36 -4.40 27.12
N GLN A 13 -31.85 -5.63 27.26
CA GLN A 13 -31.14 -6.81 26.77
C GLN A 13 -31.25 -6.84 25.24
N ARG A 14 -30.11 -6.71 24.53
CA ARG A 14 -30.05 -7.10 23.12
C ARG A 14 -29.97 -8.62 23.03
N ALA A 15 -30.98 -9.23 22.43
CA ALA A 15 -30.91 -10.62 22.01
C ALA A 15 -29.95 -10.75 20.81
N TYR A 16 -28.98 -11.66 20.92
CA TYR A 16 -28.18 -12.14 19.79
C TYR A 16 -28.76 -13.47 19.27
N PRO A 17 -28.67 -13.76 17.97
CA PRO A 17 -29.08 -15.06 17.43
C PRO A 17 -28.15 -16.19 17.90
N PRO A 18 -28.63 -17.44 18.01
CA PRO A 18 -27.86 -18.54 18.58
C PRO A 18 -26.88 -19.19 17.59
N ASN A 19 -25.74 -19.63 18.15
CA ASN A 19 -24.74 -20.57 17.60
C ASN A 19 -24.14 -20.30 16.20
N TYR A 20 -22.88 -19.86 16.21
CA TYR A 20 -21.94 -20.03 15.10
C TYR A 20 -20.60 -20.61 15.60
N ASP A 21 -20.67 -21.70 16.38
CA ASP A 21 -19.49 -22.51 16.73
C ASP A 21 -19.07 -23.38 15.53
N GLN A 22 -18.41 -22.76 14.55
CA GLN A 22 -17.61 -23.46 13.53
C GLN A 22 -16.30 -22.70 13.28
N ASN A 23 -15.30 -23.02 14.10
CA ASN A 23 -13.92 -22.67 13.84
C ASN A 23 -13.41 -23.50 12.63
N PRO A 24 -12.97 -22.89 11.51
CA PRO A 24 -12.52 -23.63 10.32
C PRO A 24 -11.09 -24.19 10.46
N TYR A 25 -10.36 -23.85 11.52
CA TYR A 25 -8.99 -24.30 11.73
C TYR A 25 -8.92 -25.62 12.50
N PRO A 26 -8.15 -26.62 12.02
CA PRO A 26 -7.78 -27.75 12.88
C PRO A 26 -6.91 -27.24 14.04
N PRO A 27 -7.04 -27.80 15.26
CA PRO A 27 -6.20 -27.41 16.39
C PRO A 27 -4.73 -27.72 16.10
N ALA A 28 -3.82 -26.93 16.68
CA ALA A 28 -2.39 -27.14 16.55
C ALA A 28 -2.01 -28.56 17.00
N ILE A 29 -1.22 -29.26 16.18
CA ILE A 29 -0.80 -30.65 16.43
C ILE A 29 0.22 -30.67 17.56
N GLY A 30 -0.28 -30.75 18.80
CA GLY A 30 0.50 -31.13 19.97
C GLY A 30 0.76 -32.63 19.98
N PHE A 31 2.03 -33.04 20.08
CA PHE A 31 2.40 -34.44 20.23
C PHE A 31 1.98 -34.96 21.62
N GLN A 32 0.91 -35.75 21.69
CA GLN A 32 0.60 -36.55 22.88
C GLN A 32 -0.11 -37.87 22.57
N ASN A 33 0.68 -38.95 22.71
CA ASN A 33 0.32 -40.32 23.10
C ASN A 33 -0.89 -41.01 22.46
N TYR A 34 -0.59 -41.91 21.52
CA TYR A 34 -1.50 -42.96 21.04
C TYR A 34 -1.95 -43.91 22.17
N ILE A 35 -3.27 -44.08 22.33
CA ILE A 35 -3.89 -45.32 22.81
C ILE A 35 -5.12 -45.59 21.92
N ALA A 36 -5.25 -46.81 21.42
CA ALA A 36 -6.31 -47.21 20.49
C ALA A 36 -7.57 -47.72 21.20
N THR A 37 -8.74 -47.54 20.58
CA THR A 37 -9.90 -48.47 20.69
C THR A 37 -10.84 -48.33 19.48
N ASP A 38 -11.63 -49.39 19.26
CA ASP A 38 -12.30 -49.78 18.00
C ASP A 38 -13.74 -49.20 17.77
N PRO A 39 -14.41 -49.46 16.61
CA PRO A 39 -15.35 -48.51 15.98
C PRO A 39 -16.86 -48.83 16.10
N VAL A 40 -17.72 -47.87 15.70
CA VAL A 40 -19.16 -48.05 15.45
C VAL A 40 -19.62 -47.32 14.17
N GLN A 41 -20.62 -47.87 13.47
CA GLN A 41 -21.10 -47.49 12.12
C GLN A 41 -22.52 -46.82 12.11
N PRO A 42 -23.07 -46.37 10.96
CA PRO A 42 -23.96 -45.19 10.87
C PRO A 42 -25.47 -45.42 10.54
N SER A 43 -26.26 -44.33 10.55
CA SER A 43 -27.60 -44.19 9.94
C SER A 43 -27.79 -42.71 9.48
N GLN A 44 -28.09 -42.34 8.22
CA GLN A 44 -29.21 -42.58 7.28
C GLN A 44 -30.21 -41.40 7.13
N ASN A 45 -30.15 -40.77 5.94
CA ASN A 45 -31.12 -40.03 5.11
C ASN A 45 -32.56 -39.70 5.58
N THR A 46 -32.99 -38.44 5.32
CA THR A 46 -34.25 -38.00 4.61
C THR A 46 -34.10 -36.50 4.27
N ALA A 47 -34.21 -35.97 3.03
CA ALA A 47 -35.27 -35.96 2.01
C ALA A 47 -36.32 -34.80 2.16
N TYR A 48 -36.48 -33.97 1.11
CA TYR A 48 -37.28 -32.73 1.02
C TYR A 48 -38.82 -32.95 0.91
N PRO A 49 -39.66 -31.89 1.01
CA PRO A 49 -40.17 -31.23 -0.23
C PRO A 49 -40.34 -29.68 -0.17
N PRO A 50 -40.53 -28.99 -1.31
CA PRO A 50 -40.72 -27.53 -1.41
C PRO A 50 -42.18 -27.10 -1.73
N THR A 51 -42.49 -25.80 -1.62
CA THR A 51 -43.74 -25.22 -2.15
C THR A 51 -43.55 -23.84 -2.79
N THR A 52 -44.22 -23.63 -3.93
CA THR A 52 -44.25 -22.41 -4.75
C THR A 52 -45.51 -21.57 -4.48
N VAL A 53 -45.57 -20.32 -4.98
CA VAL A 53 -46.71 -19.64 -5.69
C VAL A 53 -46.41 -18.13 -5.90
N ALA A 54 -47.05 -17.50 -6.90
CA ALA A 54 -46.97 -16.07 -7.26
C ALA A 54 -48.41 -15.47 -7.41
N TYR A 55 -48.74 -14.26 -7.88
CA TYR A 55 -48.07 -13.29 -8.77
C TYR A 55 -48.84 -11.92 -8.73
N HIS A 56 -48.23 -10.85 -9.24
CA HIS A 56 -48.84 -9.60 -9.79
C HIS A 56 -49.47 -8.51 -8.88
N GLY A 57 -49.25 -7.23 -9.28
CA GLY A 57 -50.20 -6.11 -9.07
C GLY A 57 -49.62 -4.71 -8.78
N THR A 58 -49.72 -3.75 -9.72
CA THR A 58 -49.45 -2.29 -9.56
C THR A 58 -50.23 -1.49 -10.63
N PRO A 59 -50.38 -0.14 -10.58
CA PRO A 59 -50.52 0.85 -9.48
C PRO A 59 -51.87 1.63 -9.66
N PRO A 60 -52.03 2.99 -9.73
CA PRO A 60 -51.55 4.18 -8.97
C PRO A 60 -52.80 5.00 -8.43
N PRO A 61 -52.98 6.36 -8.52
CA PRO A 61 -52.14 7.55 -8.25
C PRO A 61 -52.78 8.64 -7.29
N LEU A 62 -52.07 9.78 -7.12
CA LEU A 62 -52.49 11.22 -6.94
C LEU A 62 -52.38 12.00 -5.59
N GLU A 63 -51.65 13.14 -5.68
CA GLU A 63 -51.76 14.49 -5.03
C GLU A 63 -51.86 14.65 -3.47
N THR A 64 -51.33 15.69 -2.82
CA THR A 64 -51.43 17.16 -3.11
C THR A 64 -50.31 18.00 -2.42
N GLN A 65 -50.13 19.27 -2.79
CA GLN A 65 -49.23 20.28 -2.17
C GLN A 65 -49.80 20.95 -0.89
N VAL A 66 -48.98 21.69 -0.11
CA VAL A 66 -49.15 23.14 0.24
C VAL A 66 -48.15 23.66 1.32
N HIS A 67 -47.82 24.96 1.19
CA HIS A 67 -46.93 25.87 1.93
C HIS A 67 -46.82 25.87 3.48
N ALA A 68 -45.71 26.47 3.97
CA ALA A 68 -45.55 27.05 5.31
C ALA A 68 -44.94 28.49 5.24
N PRO A 69 -45.27 29.43 6.17
CA PRO A 69 -44.88 30.84 6.10
C PRO A 69 -43.68 31.25 7.01
N ARG A 70 -43.17 32.48 6.80
CA ARG A 70 -42.16 33.17 7.65
C ARG A 70 -42.77 33.83 8.91
N SER A 71 -41.97 33.98 9.96
CA SER A 71 -42.09 35.06 10.96
C SER A 71 -40.72 35.43 11.57
N ASN A 72 -40.64 36.63 12.18
CA ASN A 72 -39.38 37.32 12.53
C ASN A 72 -38.95 37.15 14.01
N GLY A 73 -37.64 37.28 14.24
CA GLY A 73 -37.06 38.21 15.24
C GLY A 73 -36.95 37.76 16.71
N ASN A 74 -35.72 37.75 17.24
CA ASN A 74 -35.21 38.84 18.10
C ASN A 74 -33.74 38.64 18.51
N SER A 75 -33.11 39.74 18.90
CA SER A 75 -31.72 39.88 19.38
C SER A 75 -31.50 39.34 20.80
N PHE A 76 -30.27 38.97 21.14
CA PHE A 76 -29.61 39.44 22.38
C PHE A 76 -28.09 39.24 22.29
N ASP A 77 -27.33 40.34 22.41
CA ASP A 77 -25.89 40.34 22.68
C ASP A 77 -25.66 40.28 24.21
N ASP A 78 -24.56 39.65 24.66
CA ASP A 78 -23.80 39.89 25.92
C ASP A 78 -23.15 38.60 26.48
N ILE A 79 -21.94 38.25 26.03
CA ILE A 79 -20.99 37.36 26.75
C ILE A 79 -19.56 37.91 26.51
N PRO A 80 -18.71 38.08 27.55
CA PRO A 80 -17.45 38.85 27.46
C PRO A 80 -16.28 38.14 26.76
N GLU A 81 -15.31 38.95 26.31
CA GLU A 81 -14.04 38.50 25.72
C GLU A 81 -13.20 37.65 26.68
N VAL A 82 -12.69 36.53 26.18
CA VAL A 82 -11.53 35.82 26.75
C VAL A 82 -10.50 35.67 25.62
N GLY A 83 -9.38 36.38 25.75
CA GLY A 83 -8.35 36.44 24.72
C GLY A 83 -7.63 35.10 24.54
N PHE A 84 -7.47 34.69 23.27
CA PHE A 84 -6.54 33.64 22.86
C PHE A 84 -5.51 34.25 21.90
N GLU A 85 -4.23 33.97 22.13
CA GLU A 85 -3.15 34.43 21.26
C GLU A 85 -3.27 33.83 19.85
N ARG A 86 -3.23 34.71 18.85
CA ARG A 86 -3.49 34.36 17.45
C ARG A 86 -2.24 33.80 16.79
N TYR A 87 -2.07 32.47 16.79
CA TYR A 87 -1.17 31.82 15.84
C TYR A 87 -1.78 31.86 14.43
N GLU A 88 -1.34 32.79 13.60
CA GLU A 88 -1.75 32.88 12.19
C GLU A 88 -1.14 31.72 11.37
N ARG A 89 -1.93 30.67 11.15
CA ARG A 89 -1.68 29.73 10.05
C ARG A 89 -1.96 30.43 8.73
N LYS A 90 -0.93 30.69 7.94
CA LYS A 90 -1.10 30.99 6.51
C LYS A 90 -1.77 29.79 5.82
N PRO A 91 -2.77 29.98 4.94
CA PRO A 91 -3.42 28.88 4.26
C PRO A 91 -2.53 28.32 3.14
N HIS A 92 -2.11 27.06 3.27
CA HIS A 92 -1.59 26.29 2.14
C HIS A 92 -2.75 25.63 1.38
N GLN A 93 -2.72 25.70 0.05
CA GLN A 93 -3.61 24.93 -0.81
C GLN A 93 -3.29 23.42 -0.71
N PRO A 94 -4.28 22.54 -0.95
CA PRO A 94 -4.08 21.09 -0.85
C PRO A 94 -3.20 20.56 -1.99
N SER A 95 -1.98 20.14 -1.66
CA SER A 95 -1.11 19.37 -2.56
C SER A 95 -1.49 17.89 -2.54
N ALA A 96 -1.73 17.31 -3.72
CA ALA A 96 -2.03 15.88 -3.88
C ALA A 96 -0.75 15.04 -3.72
N LYS A 97 -0.58 14.41 -2.55
CA LYS A 97 0.62 13.63 -2.24
C LYS A 97 0.58 12.23 -2.87
N SER A 98 1.68 11.85 -3.53
CA SER A 98 1.95 10.47 -3.94
C SER A 98 2.40 9.61 -2.75
N ALA A 99 2.26 8.29 -2.86
CA ALA A 99 2.56 7.31 -1.81
C ALA A 99 4.06 7.22 -1.40
N SER A 100 4.94 8.01 -2.00
CA SER A 100 6.37 8.10 -1.67
C SER A 100 6.79 9.41 -0.97
N GLY A 101 5.86 10.31 -0.64
CA GLY A 101 6.10 11.43 0.27
C GLY A 101 7.00 12.58 -0.24
N VAL A 102 7.47 12.53 -1.48
CA VAL A 102 8.24 13.62 -2.13
C VAL A 102 7.28 14.71 -2.62
N GLU A 103 7.55 15.96 -2.26
CA GLU A 103 6.86 17.11 -2.87
C GLU A 103 7.36 17.32 -4.31
N LEU A 104 6.42 17.47 -5.24
CA LEU A 104 6.72 17.89 -6.61
C LEU A 104 6.78 19.42 -6.64
N GLU A 105 7.97 19.99 -6.85
CA GLU A 105 8.10 21.40 -7.21
C GLU A 105 7.52 21.64 -8.61
N ASN A 106 7.03 22.87 -8.84
CA ASN A 106 6.24 23.20 -10.03
C ASN A 106 7.06 23.10 -11.33
N VAL A 107 6.53 22.34 -12.30
CA VAL A 107 7.11 22.20 -13.64
C VAL A 107 6.60 23.31 -14.57
N GLU A 108 6.88 24.57 -14.23
CA GLU A 108 6.60 25.74 -15.08
C GLU A 108 7.76 26.77 -15.04
N GLU A 109 9.00 26.31 -15.12
CA GLU A 109 10.14 27.16 -15.51
C GLU A 109 11.31 26.28 -16.02
N LEU A 110 11.21 25.82 -17.27
CA LEU A 110 12.31 25.28 -18.12
C LEU A 110 11.74 24.87 -19.50
N GLN A 111 11.13 25.83 -20.20
CA GLN A 111 10.59 25.62 -21.55
C GLN A 111 11.19 26.60 -22.56
N ASP A 112 12.52 26.62 -22.62
CA ASP A 112 13.32 27.24 -23.68
C ASP A 112 14.73 26.59 -23.70
N ASP A 113 14.83 25.33 -24.15
CA ASP A 113 15.79 24.91 -25.19
C ASP A 113 15.54 23.46 -25.63
N TYR A 114 14.87 23.28 -26.78
CA TYR A 114 14.78 21.98 -27.46
C TYR A 114 15.07 22.18 -28.96
N GLY A 115 16.30 22.62 -29.25
CA GLY A 115 16.82 22.79 -30.60
C GLY A 115 18.17 22.09 -30.81
N ASN A 116 18.16 20.98 -31.55
CA ASN A 116 19.33 20.26 -32.07
C ASN A 116 20.33 19.66 -31.06
N ALA A 117 20.17 18.36 -30.79
CA ALA A 117 21.25 17.48 -30.35
C ALA A 117 21.13 16.08 -30.99
N GLN A 118 21.19 16.03 -32.32
CA GLN A 118 21.59 14.81 -33.03
C GLN A 118 23.10 14.91 -33.31
N GLN A 119 23.83 13.84 -32.99
CA GLN A 119 25.25 13.65 -33.26
C GLN A 119 26.19 14.66 -32.56
N ASP A 120 26.65 14.31 -31.36
CA ASP A 120 28.08 14.01 -31.24
C ASP A 120 28.36 12.97 -30.16
N GLU A 121 28.94 11.84 -30.58
CA GLU A 121 29.31 10.71 -29.73
C GLU A 121 30.78 10.90 -29.29
N GLN A 122 31.00 11.75 -28.28
CA GLN A 122 32.33 11.95 -27.70
C GLN A 122 32.40 11.53 -26.24
N LEU A 123 33.33 10.60 -25.96
CA LEU A 123 33.64 10.11 -24.62
C LEU A 123 34.16 11.25 -23.75
N SER A 124 33.49 11.50 -22.62
CA SER A 124 34.12 12.05 -21.42
C SER A 124 34.07 10.99 -20.31
N ASP A 125 35.00 10.03 -20.39
CA ASP A 125 35.31 9.13 -19.28
C ASP A 125 35.93 9.96 -18.13
N ASN A 126 35.08 10.44 -17.22
CA ASN A 126 35.54 10.85 -15.88
C ASN A 126 35.90 9.62 -15.06
N SER A 127 37.01 9.01 -15.46
CA SER A 127 37.72 7.94 -14.76
C SER A 127 38.03 8.31 -13.31
N THR A 128 38.20 9.61 -13.00
CA THR A 128 38.40 10.15 -11.65
C THR A 128 37.32 9.70 -10.66
N THR A 129 36.03 9.77 -11.04
CA THR A 129 34.92 9.37 -10.15
C THR A 129 34.79 7.84 -10.01
N ARG A 130 35.35 7.06 -10.94
CA ARG A 130 35.38 5.59 -10.86
C ARG A 130 36.58 5.09 -10.04
N ILE A 131 37.77 5.64 -10.30
CA ILE A 131 39.02 5.28 -9.61
C ILE A 131 38.94 5.58 -8.11
N GLN A 132 38.24 6.66 -7.73
CA GLN A 132 38.03 7.03 -6.34
C GLN A 132 36.96 6.19 -5.61
N LEU A 133 36.22 5.33 -6.33
CA LEU A 133 35.30 4.34 -5.75
C LEU A 133 35.98 2.97 -5.53
N ASP A 134 36.92 2.58 -6.40
CA ASP A 134 37.64 1.30 -6.30
C ASP A 134 38.66 1.24 -5.14
N SER A 135 38.97 2.38 -4.51
CA SER A 135 39.87 2.47 -3.34
C SER A 135 39.15 2.69 -2.01
N GLN A 136 37.81 2.60 -1.96
CA GLN A 136 37.01 2.86 -0.76
C GLN A 136 36.60 1.56 -0.03
N PRO A 137 36.35 1.59 1.30
CA PRO A 137 35.74 0.48 2.02
C PRO A 137 34.39 0.10 1.39
N LYS A 138 33.99 -1.18 1.54
CA LYS A 138 32.75 -1.71 0.94
C LYS A 138 31.55 -0.81 1.32
N PRO A 139 30.80 -0.22 0.36
CA PRO A 139 29.89 0.91 0.64
C PRO A 139 28.63 0.57 1.46
N LEU A 140 28.45 -0.70 1.84
CA LEU A 140 27.35 -1.19 2.67
C LEU A 140 27.80 -1.58 4.09
N TYR A 141 29.04 -1.25 4.45
CA TYR A 141 29.67 -1.63 5.70
C TYR A 141 30.25 -0.40 6.41
N PHE A 142 30.49 -0.57 7.72
CA PHE A 142 31.22 0.38 8.55
C PHE A 142 32.68 0.51 8.07
N ARG A 143 33.43 1.48 8.60
CA ARG A 143 34.85 1.73 8.26
C ARG A 143 35.74 0.48 8.43
N ASP A 144 35.33 -0.47 9.29
CA ASP A 144 36.00 -1.76 9.49
C ASP A 144 35.76 -2.85 8.42
N CYS A 145 34.88 -2.60 7.44
CA CYS A 145 34.47 -3.54 6.38
C CYS A 145 33.87 -4.88 6.87
N ARG A 146 33.43 -4.96 8.13
CA ARG A 146 32.82 -6.15 8.76
C ARG A 146 31.36 -5.93 9.11
N ARG A 147 31.05 -4.84 9.84
CA ARG A 147 29.68 -4.56 10.30
C ARG A 147 28.86 -3.95 9.18
N LYS A 148 27.68 -4.51 8.93
CA LYS A 148 26.79 -4.13 7.83
C LYS A 148 25.88 -2.97 8.24
N ILE A 149 25.75 -1.97 7.39
CA ILE A 149 24.82 -0.85 7.63
C ILE A 149 23.38 -1.33 7.39
N ASP A 150 22.55 -1.26 8.44
CA ASP A 150 21.14 -1.64 8.38
C ASP A 150 20.22 -0.43 8.24
N TYR A 151 20.63 0.73 8.79
CA TYR A 151 19.88 1.99 8.71
C TYR A 151 20.83 3.19 8.71
N ILE A 152 20.36 4.32 8.19
CA ILE A 152 21.02 5.63 8.25
C ILE A 152 20.10 6.61 8.96
N LEU A 153 20.66 7.38 9.89
CA LEU A 153 20.08 8.64 10.36
C LEU A 153 20.91 9.79 9.78
N ALA A 154 20.26 10.81 9.23
CA ALA A 154 20.92 11.98 8.66
C ALA A 154 20.42 13.24 9.36
N TYR A 155 21.32 14.16 9.71
CA TYR A 155 20.95 15.50 10.17
C TYR A 155 21.85 16.58 9.57
N GLN A 156 21.36 17.81 9.58
CA GLN A 156 22.10 19.01 9.21
C GLN A 156 22.05 20.01 10.36
N GLU A 157 23.12 20.80 10.50
CA GLU A 157 23.09 21.97 11.37
C GLU A 157 22.47 23.14 10.59
N HIS A 158 21.51 23.82 11.21
CA HIS A 158 20.76 24.93 10.59
C HIS A 158 21.28 26.27 11.12
N PRO A 159 22.26 26.92 10.46
CA PRO A 159 22.87 28.17 10.96
C PRO A 159 21.87 29.32 11.09
N ASP A 160 20.75 29.27 10.35
CA ASP A 160 19.68 30.28 10.39
C ASP A 160 18.80 30.21 11.66
N LYS A 161 19.03 29.24 12.56
CA LYS A 161 18.26 29.03 13.79
C LYS A 161 19.08 29.39 15.03
N ASN A 162 18.41 29.99 16.02
CA ASN A 162 19.01 30.38 17.31
C ASN A 162 19.79 29.22 17.96
N ALA A 163 20.91 29.52 18.62
CA ALA A 163 21.76 28.50 19.26
C ALA A 163 20.98 27.57 20.22
N GLU A 164 20.11 28.13 21.06
CA GLU A 164 19.24 27.37 21.97
C GLU A 164 18.32 26.34 21.25
N TRP A 165 17.88 26.66 20.02
CA TRP A 165 17.04 25.76 19.21
C TRP A 165 17.84 24.58 18.66
N GLN A 166 19.13 24.80 18.38
CA GLN A 166 20.07 23.78 17.91
C GLN A 166 20.54 22.89 19.07
N GLU A 167 20.89 23.48 20.21
CA GLU A 167 21.29 22.80 21.45
C GLU A 167 20.20 21.82 21.91
N LYS A 168 18.94 22.30 22.04
CA LYS A 168 17.77 21.45 22.37
C LYS A 168 17.48 20.29 21.41
N ARG A 169 18.07 20.28 20.21
CA ARG A 169 17.97 19.16 19.24
C ARG A 169 19.18 18.25 19.30
N LYS A 170 20.35 18.83 19.51
CA LYS A 170 21.58 18.10 19.81
C LYS A 170 21.37 17.24 21.07
N ASP A 171 20.85 17.80 22.15
CA ASP A 171 20.56 17.08 23.40
C ASP A 171 19.64 15.86 23.16
N LYS A 172 18.59 16.03 22.36
CA LYS A 172 17.65 14.95 21.99
C LYS A 172 18.30 13.87 21.12
N ARG A 173 19.16 14.26 20.17
CA ARG A 173 19.94 13.30 19.37
C ARG A 173 20.88 12.51 20.27
N GLU A 174 21.67 13.18 21.10
CA GLU A 174 22.63 12.54 22.01
C GLU A 174 21.93 11.59 23.00
N PHE A 175 20.77 11.98 23.53
CA PHE A 175 19.94 11.12 24.39
C PHE A 175 19.40 9.90 23.64
N PHE A 176 18.84 10.10 22.44
CA PHE A 176 18.35 9.01 21.59
C PHE A 176 19.47 8.04 21.20
N GLU A 177 20.61 8.54 20.74
CA GLU A 177 21.79 7.75 20.36
C GLU A 177 22.39 6.97 21.54
N LYS A 178 22.35 7.55 22.75
CA LYS A 178 22.72 6.84 23.98
C LYS A 178 21.77 5.67 24.24
N ASN A 179 20.46 5.89 24.13
CA ASN A 179 19.46 4.84 24.36
C ASN A 179 19.52 3.74 23.29
N LEU A 180 19.80 4.07 22.02
CA LEU A 180 20.05 3.06 20.98
C LEU A 180 21.26 2.18 21.31
N LYS A 181 22.35 2.76 21.83
CA LYS A 181 23.53 2.02 22.30
C LYS A 181 23.21 1.16 23.53
N GLU A 182 22.37 1.63 24.44
CA GLU A 182 21.90 0.85 25.61
C GLU A 182 21.01 -0.33 25.19
N GLN A 183 20.24 -0.20 24.10
CA GLN A 183 19.51 -1.31 23.47
C GLN A 183 20.40 -2.23 22.61
N GLY A 184 21.72 -1.99 22.58
CA GLY A 184 22.71 -2.85 21.92
C GLY A 184 22.94 -2.56 20.43
N LEU A 185 22.37 -1.48 19.87
CA LEU A 185 22.70 -1.06 18.50
C LEU A 185 24.09 -0.40 18.45
N GLU A 186 24.82 -0.66 17.37
CA GLU A 186 26.13 -0.10 17.14
C GLU A 186 26.02 1.09 16.16
N LEU A 187 26.55 2.25 16.58
CA LEU A 187 26.48 3.50 15.81
C LEU A 187 27.89 3.93 15.37
N GLU A 188 28.03 4.31 14.10
CA GLU A 188 29.24 4.92 13.52
C GLU A 188 28.85 6.24 12.84
N GLN A 189 29.45 7.35 13.29
CA GLN A 189 29.23 8.68 12.73
C GLN A 189 30.24 8.97 11.61
N GLU A 190 29.75 9.52 10.50
CA GLU A 190 30.54 10.12 9.42
C GLU A 190 30.43 11.64 9.48
N ASP A 191 31.58 12.31 9.45
CA ASP A 191 31.70 13.76 9.57
C ASP A 191 31.12 14.48 8.34
N PHE A 192 30.69 15.73 8.53
CA PHE A 192 30.10 16.54 7.45
C PHE A 192 31.03 16.73 6.25
N GLU A 193 32.35 16.67 6.45
CA GLU A 193 33.38 16.73 5.41
C GLU A 193 33.33 15.54 4.43
N ALA A 194 32.80 14.39 4.87
CA ALA A 194 32.59 13.22 4.02
C ALA A 194 31.31 13.30 3.17
N SER A 195 30.43 14.27 3.44
CA SER A 195 29.22 14.52 2.66
C SER A 195 29.51 15.37 1.41
N MET A 196 28.88 15.04 0.28
CA MET A 196 29.01 15.83 -0.95
C MET A 196 28.59 17.30 -0.76
N ASP A 197 27.66 17.56 0.16
CA ASP A 197 27.14 18.90 0.46
C ASP A 197 28.02 19.67 1.47
N GLY A 198 28.99 19.00 2.11
CA GLY A 198 29.81 19.55 3.19
C GLY A 198 29.05 19.93 4.46
N LYS A 199 27.80 19.50 4.63
CA LYS A 199 26.86 19.96 5.68
C LYS A 199 26.09 18.85 6.40
N THR A 200 25.87 17.72 5.73
CA THR A 200 25.06 16.62 6.25
C THR A 200 25.92 15.66 7.05
N VAL A 201 25.58 15.42 8.31
CA VAL A 201 26.17 14.38 9.13
C VAL A 201 25.35 13.10 8.97
N TYR A 202 26.02 11.97 8.79
CA TYR A 202 25.39 10.65 8.67
C TYR A 202 25.78 9.76 9.83
N ILE A 203 24.80 9.12 10.45
CA ILE A 203 24.98 8.10 11.48
C ILE A 203 24.57 6.76 10.87
N LYS A 204 25.52 5.84 10.77
CA LYS A 204 25.30 4.45 10.37
C LYS A 204 24.83 3.65 11.58
N VAL A 205 23.76 2.90 11.41
CA VAL A 205 23.20 1.99 12.42
C VAL A 205 23.48 0.56 11.98
N HIS A 206 24.04 -0.25 12.88
CA HIS A 206 24.21 -1.69 12.73
C HIS A 206 23.53 -2.42 13.88
N ALA A 207 22.77 -3.47 13.59
CA ALA A 207 22.28 -4.41 14.59
C ALA A 207 23.16 -5.67 14.64
N PRO A 208 23.80 -5.96 15.79
CA PRO A 208 24.47 -7.22 16.05
C PRO A 208 23.50 -8.40 16.03
N TRP A 209 24.05 -9.61 15.85
CA TRP A 209 23.26 -10.85 15.78
C TRP A 209 22.30 -11.04 16.96
N GLU A 210 22.72 -10.78 18.21
CA GLU A 210 21.85 -10.97 19.38
C GLU A 210 20.66 -10.01 19.42
N VAL A 211 20.86 -8.75 18.97
CA VAL A 211 19.78 -7.76 18.86
C VAL A 211 18.79 -8.17 17.77
N LEU A 212 19.29 -8.65 16.62
CA LEU A 212 18.45 -9.16 15.54
C LEU A 212 17.67 -10.42 15.95
N ALA A 213 18.32 -11.36 16.63
CA ALA A 213 17.67 -12.58 17.10
C ALA A 213 16.59 -12.27 18.16
N HIS A 214 16.87 -11.35 19.08
CA HIS A 214 15.89 -10.93 20.08
C HIS A 214 14.70 -10.20 19.45
N GLY A 215 14.96 -9.22 18.57
CA GLY A 215 13.90 -8.50 17.85
C GLY A 215 13.09 -9.41 16.93
N ALA A 216 13.73 -10.37 16.24
CA ALA A 216 13.03 -11.35 15.42
C ALA A 216 12.10 -12.26 16.24
N GLU A 217 12.47 -12.60 17.47
CA GLU A 217 11.64 -13.38 18.40
C GLU A 217 10.49 -12.54 18.98
N GLU A 218 10.73 -11.26 19.32
CA GLU A 218 9.71 -10.31 19.79
C GLU A 218 8.63 -10.03 18.72
N ILE A 219 9.03 -9.92 17.45
CA ILE A 219 8.08 -9.73 16.32
C ILE A 219 7.53 -11.05 15.79
N MET A 220 7.86 -12.20 16.41
CA MET A 220 7.46 -13.55 15.96
C MET A 220 7.80 -13.81 14.47
N LEU A 221 8.91 -13.25 13.98
CA LEU A 221 9.29 -13.23 12.57
C LEU A 221 9.27 -14.64 11.98
N ARG A 222 8.46 -14.86 10.96
CA ARG A 222 8.32 -16.19 10.35
C ARG A 222 9.52 -16.51 9.46
N MET A 223 10.24 -17.58 9.79
CA MET A 223 11.49 -17.97 9.15
C MET A 223 11.40 -19.38 8.54
N PRO A 224 12.07 -19.65 7.40
CA PRO A 224 11.98 -20.93 6.70
C PRO A 224 12.67 -22.07 7.48
N THR A 225 12.06 -23.26 7.43
CA THR A 225 12.53 -24.48 8.13
C THR A 225 12.84 -25.59 7.12
N ILE A 226 11.85 -26.43 6.82
CA ILE A 226 11.94 -27.59 5.92
C ILE A 226 11.33 -27.23 4.56
N GLU A 227 11.84 -27.82 3.48
CA GLU A 227 11.29 -27.62 2.13
C GLU A 227 9.84 -28.09 2.04
N ASN A 228 9.00 -27.32 1.35
CA ASN A 228 7.57 -27.58 1.24
C ASN A 228 7.32 -28.61 0.14
N ASP A 229 6.71 -29.74 0.51
CA ASP A 229 6.41 -30.89 -0.35
C ASP A 229 5.08 -30.75 -1.13
N VAL A 230 4.35 -29.65 -0.94
CA VAL A 230 3.06 -29.38 -1.60
C VAL A 230 3.26 -28.72 -2.97
N GLU A 231 2.87 -29.40 -4.05
CA GLU A 231 2.89 -28.83 -5.41
C GLU A 231 1.82 -27.72 -5.60
N THR A 232 2.23 -26.45 -5.56
CA THR A 232 1.36 -25.28 -5.78
C THR A 232 1.22 -24.83 -7.25
N LYS A 233 1.48 -25.72 -8.23
CA LYS A 233 1.43 -25.39 -9.67
C LYS A 233 0.04 -24.89 -10.10
N GLY A 234 0.01 -23.66 -10.62
CA GLY A 234 -1.21 -22.94 -11.00
C GLY A 234 -1.95 -23.58 -12.18
N LEU A 235 -3.24 -23.24 -12.30
CA LEU A 235 -4.12 -23.76 -13.36
C LEU A 235 -3.61 -23.35 -14.76
N ILE A 236 -3.01 -22.15 -14.87
CA ILE A 236 -2.40 -21.63 -16.10
C ILE A 236 -1.13 -22.42 -16.47
N ASP A 237 -0.25 -22.70 -15.51
CA ASP A 237 1.00 -23.44 -15.75
C ASP A 237 0.70 -24.90 -16.14
N LYS A 238 -0.35 -25.50 -15.56
CA LYS A 238 -0.89 -26.81 -15.99
C LYS A 238 -1.46 -26.76 -17.41
N LEU A 239 -2.12 -25.66 -17.79
CA LEU A 239 -2.67 -25.48 -19.14
C LEU A 239 -1.57 -25.40 -20.21
N PHE A 240 -0.55 -24.57 -19.99
CA PHE A 240 0.57 -24.42 -20.94
C PHE A 240 1.53 -25.61 -20.93
N GLY A 241 1.79 -26.22 -19.76
CA GLY A 241 2.59 -27.44 -19.65
C GLY A 241 2.00 -28.62 -20.44
N CYS A 242 0.67 -28.70 -20.57
CA CYS A 242 0.00 -29.70 -21.40
C CYS A 242 0.39 -29.63 -22.89
N PHE A 243 0.77 -28.46 -23.39
CA PHE A 243 1.17 -28.26 -24.79
C PHE A 243 2.69 -28.39 -25.03
N GLY A 244 3.49 -28.65 -24.00
CA GLY A 244 4.94 -28.87 -24.12
C GLY A 244 5.75 -27.64 -24.57
N VAL A 245 5.16 -26.45 -24.60
CA VAL A 245 5.81 -25.20 -24.98
C VAL A 245 6.20 -24.42 -23.73
N SER A 246 7.49 -24.14 -23.56
CA SER A 246 7.95 -23.23 -22.50
C SER A 246 7.39 -21.83 -22.75
N ASN A 247 6.70 -21.28 -21.75
CA ASN A 247 5.97 -20.03 -21.89
C ASN A 247 6.93 -18.85 -22.19
N PRO A 248 6.82 -18.16 -23.33
CA PRO A 248 7.75 -17.09 -23.71
C PRO A 248 7.70 -15.88 -22.77
N PHE A 249 6.64 -15.74 -21.97
CA PHE A 249 6.50 -14.69 -20.97
C PHE A 249 7.20 -15.01 -19.64
N ASP A 250 7.59 -16.27 -19.38
CA ASP A 250 8.30 -16.61 -18.14
C ASP A 250 9.77 -16.17 -18.15
N ILE A 251 10.32 -15.92 -16.96
CA ILE A 251 11.74 -15.64 -16.74
C ILE A 251 12.49 -16.96 -16.77
N SER A 252 13.67 -17.01 -17.39
CA SER A 252 14.51 -18.21 -17.37
C SER A 252 15.11 -18.44 -16.00
N GLU A 253 15.18 -19.71 -15.57
CA GLU A 253 15.80 -20.12 -14.30
C GLU A 253 17.30 -19.74 -14.22
N GLU A 254 17.94 -19.51 -15.38
CA GLU A 254 19.31 -18.98 -15.50
C GLU A 254 19.42 -17.48 -15.15
N GLU A 255 18.37 -16.68 -15.36
CA GLU A 255 18.34 -15.26 -14.99
C GLU A 255 17.96 -15.04 -13.51
N VAL A 256 17.02 -15.85 -13.00
CA VAL A 256 16.61 -15.90 -11.59
C VAL A 256 16.38 -17.35 -11.19
N PRO A 257 17.20 -17.93 -10.30
CA PRO A 257 16.98 -19.29 -9.80
C PRO A 257 15.61 -19.42 -9.15
N SER A 258 14.93 -20.53 -9.38
CA SER A 258 13.68 -20.86 -8.69
C SER A 258 13.97 -21.07 -7.20
N GLU A 259 13.48 -20.16 -6.36
CA GLU A 259 13.51 -20.34 -4.91
C GLU A 259 12.50 -21.44 -4.54
N ALA A 260 12.98 -22.52 -3.91
CA ALA A 260 12.10 -23.54 -3.36
C ALA A 260 11.20 -22.93 -2.27
N ASN A 261 9.96 -23.41 -2.20
CA ASN A 261 9.06 -23.04 -1.11
C ASN A 261 9.49 -23.77 0.17
N TYR A 262 9.38 -23.12 1.33
CA TYR A 262 9.69 -23.71 2.63
C TYR A 262 8.49 -23.57 3.56
N PHE A 263 8.28 -24.55 4.44
CA PHE A 263 7.46 -24.36 5.61
C PHE A 263 8.13 -23.35 6.54
N THR A 264 7.33 -22.46 7.10
CA THR A 264 7.75 -21.30 7.87
C THR A 264 7.13 -21.37 9.27
N CYS A 265 7.84 -20.87 10.27
CA CYS A 265 7.30 -20.73 11.62
C CYS A 265 7.96 -19.56 12.35
N ALA A 266 7.31 -19.07 13.42
CA ALA A 266 7.82 -17.97 14.22
C ALA A 266 9.22 -18.29 14.77
N PHE A 267 10.15 -17.37 14.55
CA PHE A 267 11.55 -17.51 14.96
C PHE A 267 11.66 -17.67 16.47
N LYS A 268 12.49 -18.64 16.91
CA LYS A 268 12.87 -18.83 18.31
C LYS A 268 14.35 -19.05 18.42
N ARG A 269 15.02 -18.24 19.25
CA ARG A 269 16.49 -18.27 19.38
C ARG A 269 16.98 -19.63 19.90
N ASP A 270 16.25 -20.23 20.83
CA ASP A 270 16.54 -21.54 21.43
C ASP A 270 16.49 -22.72 20.44
N ARG A 271 15.91 -22.52 19.24
CA ARG A 271 15.69 -23.56 18.23
C ARG A 271 16.29 -23.21 16.87
N ILE A 272 17.37 -22.41 16.86
CA ILE A 272 17.99 -21.89 15.64
C ILE A 272 18.32 -22.98 14.60
N GLU A 273 18.74 -24.17 15.05
CA GLU A 273 19.13 -25.31 14.20
C GLU A 273 18.00 -25.83 13.29
N ASN A 274 16.73 -25.59 13.66
CA ASN A 274 15.57 -26.00 12.85
C ASN A 274 15.31 -25.07 11.65
N PHE A 275 15.96 -23.90 11.60
CA PHE A 275 15.77 -22.92 10.54
C PHE A 275 16.81 -23.06 9.42
N LYS A 276 16.38 -22.85 8.18
CA LYS A 276 17.25 -22.90 7.01
C LYS A 276 18.29 -21.77 7.08
N GLY A 277 19.56 -22.11 6.84
CA GLY A 277 20.65 -21.14 6.77
C GLY A 277 21.23 -20.71 8.13
N HIS A 278 20.86 -21.38 9.23
CA HIS A 278 21.39 -21.11 10.57
C HIS A 278 22.94 -21.20 10.66
N GLU A 279 23.57 -21.95 9.75
CA GLU A 279 25.02 -22.08 9.60
C GLU A 279 25.73 -20.71 9.46
N ASN A 280 25.08 -19.72 8.82
CA ASN A 280 25.70 -18.43 8.53
C ASN A 280 24.81 -17.25 8.98
N LYS A 281 25.10 -16.79 10.20
CA LYS A 281 24.45 -15.65 10.87
C LYS A 281 24.40 -14.36 10.04
N GLU A 282 25.39 -14.11 9.18
CA GLU A 282 25.45 -12.89 8.34
C GLU A 282 24.42 -12.90 7.20
N THR A 283 24.03 -14.09 6.74
CA THR A 283 23.09 -14.27 5.62
C THR A 283 21.73 -14.82 6.03
N PHE A 284 21.54 -15.15 7.31
CA PHE A 284 20.31 -15.73 7.84
C PHE A 284 19.10 -14.78 7.71
N PHE A 285 19.28 -13.52 8.09
CA PHE A 285 18.28 -12.47 7.91
C PHE A 285 18.51 -11.71 6.60
N SER A 286 17.45 -11.47 5.82
CA SER A 286 17.51 -10.60 4.65
C SER A 286 17.74 -9.13 5.05
N ASN A 287 18.20 -8.30 4.11
CA ASN A 287 18.42 -6.87 4.38
C ASN A 287 17.10 -6.15 4.75
N SER A 288 16.00 -6.55 4.12
CA SER A 288 14.65 -6.06 4.42
C SER A 288 14.23 -6.44 5.83
N GLN A 289 14.46 -7.68 6.28
CA GLN A 289 14.21 -8.12 7.66
C GLN A 289 15.10 -7.39 8.67
N ARG A 290 16.40 -7.24 8.40
CA ARG A 290 17.33 -6.48 9.27
C ARG A 290 16.89 -5.01 9.43
N SER A 291 16.53 -4.37 8.31
CA SER A 291 16.02 -2.99 8.31
C SER A 291 14.68 -2.85 9.04
N LEU A 292 13.79 -3.85 8.94
CA LEU A 292 12.51 -3.90 9.64
C LEU A 292 12.70 -3.97 11.16
N ILE A 293 13.56 -4.89 11.63
CA ILE A 293 13.87 -5.03 13.06
C ILE A 293 14.48 -3.73 13.62
N VAL A 294 15.46 -3.15 12.90
CA VAL A 294 16.09 -1.88 13.30
C VAL A 294 15.10 -0.71 13.29
N TYR A 295 14.19 -0.65 12.30
CA TYR A 295 13.16 0.39 12.26
C TYR A 295 12.16 0.27 13.43
N ARG A 296 11.77 -0.96 13.83
CA ARG A 296 10.92 -1.16 15.03
C ARG A 296 11.63 -0.65 16.28
N ILE A 297 12.90 -0.97 16.45
CA ILE A 297 13.74 -0.47 17.56
C ILE A 297 13.78 1.08 17.54
N LEU A 298 14.14 1.68 16.41
CA LEU A 298 14.15 3.15 16.22
C LEU A 298 12.79 3.81 16.49
N LYS A 299 11.67 3.08 16.32
CA LYS A 299 10.31 3.57 16.57
C LYS A 299 9.87 3.43 18.03
N SER A 300 10.43 2.48 18.80
CA SER A 300 10.13 2.30 20.23
C SER A 300 11.10 3.04 21.17
N THR A 301 12.33 3.34 20.74
CA THR A 301 13.32 4.05 21.58
C THR A 301 12.87 5.47 21.95
N THR A 302 13.10 5.87 23.21
CA THR A 302 12.83 7.23 23.73
C THR A 302 13.97 8.20 23.41
N TYR A 303 13.63 9.48 23.19
CA TYR A 303 14.57 10.55 22.83
C TYR A 303 14.68 11.69 23.87
N ASP A 304 14.01 11.55 25.00
CA ASP A 304 13.96 12.52 26.09
C ASP A 304 13.72 11.78 27.42
N SER A 305 13.84 12.48 28.55
CA SER A 305 13.63 11.91 29.88
C SER A 305 12.17 11.50 30.14
N ASP A 306 11.23 12.08 29.40
CA ASP A 306 9.82 11.67 29.45
C ASP A 306 9.60 10.42 28.59
N GLU A 307 9.11 9.33 29.19
CA GLU A 307 8.74 8.09 28.49
C GLU A 307 7.71 8.33 27.35
N SER A 308 6.94 9.42 27.44
CA SER A 308 6.03 9.91 26.41
C SER A 308 6.70 10.33 25.07
N LYS A 309 8.01 10.49 25.03
CA LYS A 309 8.76 11.05 23.90
C LYS A 309 9.61 9.97 23.23
N LEU A 310 8.95 9.18 22.37
CA LEU A 310 9.53 8.07 21.63
C LEU A 310 9.47 8.24 20.10
N GLY A 311 10.31 7.46 19.43
CA GLY A 311 10.27 7.21 17.99
C GLY A 311 11.05 8.19 17.12
N VAL A 312 11.83 7.63 16.19
CA VAL A 312 12.58 8.37 15.17
C VAL A 312 11.68 9.26 14.29
N ASP A 313 10.46 8.83 13.99
CA ASP A 313 9.54 9.59 13.13
C ASP A 313 9.28 10.99 13.71
N ARG A 314 9.08 11.11 15.03
CA ARG A 314 8.90 12.40 15.72
C ARG A 314 10.17 13.26 15.73
N LEU A 315 11.36 12.64 15.73
CA LEU A 315 12.64 13.36 15.63
C LEU A 315 12.88 13.90 14.21
N VAL A 316 12.33 13.24 13.18
CA VAL A 316 12.31 13.77 11.81
C VAL A 316 11.29 14.91 11.70
N ASP A 317 10.05 14.71 12.16
CA ASP A 317 8.99 15.74 12.14
C ASP A 317 9.40 17.04 12.86
N ASN A 318 10.14 16.92 13.98
CA ASN A 318 10.59 18.07 14.76
C ASN A 318 11.93 18.67 14.30
N GLN A 319 12.51 18.16 13.20
CA GLN A 319 13.78 18.59 12.60
C GLN A 319 15.01 18.37 13.50
N SER A 320 15.00 17.36 14.39
CA SER A 320 16.22 16.90 15.08
C SER A 320 17.07 16.02 14.16
N TYR A 321 16.41 15.15 13.38
CA TYR A 321 16.97 14.51 12.20
C TYR A 321 16.32 15.11 10.94
N THR A 322 17.07 15.13 9.84
CA THR A 322 16.58 15.53 8.51
C THR A 322 15.91 14.36 7.81
N ALA A 323 16.45 13.15 7.96
CA ALA A 323 15.89 11.93 7.40
C ALA A 323 16.37 10.67 8.15
N ALA A 324 15.60 9.59 8.05
CA ALA A 324 15.96 8.27 8.55
C ALA A 324 15.52 7.22 7.52
N TYR A 325 16.45 6.39 7.01
CA TYR A 325 16.15 5.44 5.93
C TYR A 325 17.11 4.23 5.88
N PRO A 326 16.66 3.07 5.37
CA PRO A 326 17.55 1.93 5.09
C PRO A 326 18.35 2.14 3.80
N LEU A 327 19.51 1.50 3.69
CA LEU A 327 20.34 1.59 2.47
C LEU A 327 19.93 0.57 1.40
N HIS A 328 19.90 1.05 0.15
CA HIS A 328 19.85 0.17 -1.01
C HIS A 328 21.18 -0.54 -1.25
N GLU A 329 21.12 -1.79 -1.69
CA GLU A 329 22.31 -2.53 -2.07
C GLU A 329 22.96 -1.96 -3.35
N GLY A 330 23.96 -1.11 -3.18
CA GLY A 330 24.84 -0.64 -4.25
C GLY A 330 24.15 0.10 -5.41
N TYR A 331 24.90 0.29 -6.50
CA TYR A 331 24.41 0.97 -7.71
C TYR A 331 23.75 -0.02 -8.68
N HIS A 332 22.75 0.45 -9.45
CA HIS A 332 21.93 -0.40 -10.33
C HIS A 332 22.67 -0.90 -11.59
N LYS A 333 23.76 -0.23 -11.98
CA LYS A 333 24.66 -0.70 -13.06
C LYS A 333 25.72 -1.63 -12.47
N PRO A 334 26.08 -2.73 -13.15
CA PRO A 334 27.13 -3.62 -12.66
C PRO A 334 28.49 -2.90 -12.65
N SER A 335 29.26 -3.08 -11.57
CA SER A 335 30.71 -2.83 -11.61
C SER A 335 31.38 -3.94 -12.40
N GLN A 336 32.43 -3.63 -13.16
CA GLN A 336 33.10 -4.59 -14.04
C GLN A 336 33.80 -5.74 -13.28
N ASN A 337 34.05 -5.57 -11.97
CA ASN A 337 34.88 -6.49 -11.17
C ASN A 337 34.13 -7.29 -10.08
N SER A 338 32.79 -7.32 -10.07
CA SER A 338 32.02 -8.10 -9.07
C SER A 338 31.42 -9.37 -9.66
N GLU A 339 31.96 -10.54 -9.29
CA GLU A 339 31.40 -11.85 -9.67
C GLU A 339 29.98 -12.06 -9.12
N ARG A 340 29.69 -11.54 -7.93
CA ARG A 340 28.37 -11.65 -7.29
C ARG A 340 27.49 -10.47 -7.71
N LYS A 341 26.37 -10.76 -8.37
CA LYS A 341 25.30 -9.79 -8.66
C LYS A 341 24.52 -9.48 -7.38
N THR A 342 24.17 -8.22 -7.22
CA THR A 342 23.37 -7.69 -6.10
C THR A 342 21.87 -7.83 -6.38
N ASP A 343 21.01 -8.00 -5.37
CA ASP A 343 19.56 -8.23 -5.61
C ASP A 343 18.93 -7.03 -6.36
N ARG A 344 19.36 -5.81 -6.04
CA ARG A 344 18.99 -4.57 -6.79
C ARG A 344 19.33 -4.65 -8.28
N GLN A 345 20.52 -5.16 -8.61
CA GLN A 345 21.00 -5.24 -9.99
C GLN A 345 20.26 -6.33 -10.77
N THR A 346 20.04 -7.49 -10.14
CA THR A 346 19.23 -8.58 -10.69
C THR A 346 17.81 -8.08 -10.98
N LEU A 347 17.16 -7.44 -10.01
CA LEU A 347 15.81 -6.91 -10.15
C LEU A 347 15.70 -5.83 -11.24
N TYR A 348 16.70 -4.94 -11.36
CA TYR A 348 16.76 -3.98 -12.47
C TYR A 348 16.90 -4.66 -13.83
N ASN A 349 17.75 -5.68 -13.95
CA ASN A 349 18.03 -6.37 -15.21
C ASN A 349 16.87 -7.23 -15.73
N VAL A 350 16.12 -7.86 -14.81
CA VAL A 350 15.05 -8.81 -15.12
C VAL A 350 13.69 -8.13 -15.24
N TRP A 351 13.38 -7.14 -14.38
CA TRP A 351 12.05 -6.56 -14.26
C TRP A 351 11.99 -5.07 -14.61
N ALA A 352 12.79 -4.20 -13.99
CA ALA A 352 12.62 -2.75 -14.12
C ALA A 352 13.12 -2.11 -15.43
N LYS A 353 13.59 -2.91 -16.40
CA LYS A 353 13.96 -2.43 -17.74
C LYS A 353 12.75 -2.41 -18.67
N PHE A 354 12.53 -1.28 -19.35
CA PHE A 354 11.45 -1.13 -20.35
C PHE A 354 11.39 -2.28 -21.37
N LYS A 355 12.54 -2.79 -21.85
CA LYS A 355 12.62 -3.94 -22.78
C LYS A 355 12.08 -5.27 -22.23
N ARG A 356 11.79 -5.38 -20.92
CA ARG A 356 11.26 -6.58 -20.26
C ARG A 356 9.75 -6.51 -19.96
N PHE A 357 9.03 -5.49 -20.44
CA PHE A 357 7.60 -5.27 -20.14
C PHE A 357 6.67 -6.48 -20.41
N TYR A 358 7.06 -7.37 -21.32
CA TYR A 358 6.28 -8.56 -21.70
C TYR A 358 6.56 -9.79 -20.81
N LYS A 359 7.56 -9.75 -19.92
CA LYS A 359 7.88 -10.86 -19.01
C LYS A 359 6.99 -10.83 -17.76
N LYS A 360 6.71 -12.00 -17.18
CA LYS A 360 6.06 -12.11 -15.86
C LYS A 360 6.91 -11.39 -14.81
N GLN A 361 6.24 -10.83 -13.80
CA GLN A 361 6.91 -10.08 -12.73
C GLN A 361 7.50 -11.06 -11.69
N PRO A 362 8.77 -10.92 -11.28
CA PRO A 362 9.41 -11.80 -10.29
C PRO A 362 8.98 -11.41 -8.87
N LEU A 363 7.74 -11.74 -8.50
CA LEU A 363 7.10 -11.28 -7.26
C LEU A 363 7.89 -11.63 -5.99
N ASN A 364 8.50 -12.81 -5.92
CA ASN A 364 9.32 -13.22 -4.77
C ASN A 364 10.59 -12.36 -4.62
N LEU A 365 11.25 -11.99 -5.72
CA LEU A 365 12.42 -11.11 -5.68
C LEU A 365 12.03 -9.66 -5.31
N ILE A 366 10.88 -9.19 -5.80
CA ILE A 366 10.30 -7.89 -5.40
C ILE A 366 10.00 -7.88 -3.90
N ARG A 367 9.34 -8.92 -3.38
CA ARG A 367 9.07 -9.11 -1.95
C ARG A 367 10.37 -9.13 -1.13
N LYS A 368 11.34 -9.95 -1.52
CA LYS A 368 12.63 -10.07 -0.81
C LYS A 368 13.35 -8.73 -0.69
N TYR A 369 13.31 -7.90 -1.73
CA TYR A 369 14.01 -6.61 -1.76
C TYR A 369 13.23 -5.45 -1.12
N PHE A 370 11.92 -5.32 -1.37
CA PHE A 370 11.10 -4.19 -0.93
C PHE A 370 10.12 -4.49 0.21
N GLY A 371 9.97 -5.76 0.60
CA GLY A 371 8.96 -6.23 1.55
C GLY A 371 7.60 -6.54 0.91
N GLU A 372 6.75 -7.17 1.72
CA GLU A 372 5.45 -7.74 1.38
C GLU A 372 4.47 -6.68 0.87
N LYS A 373 4.45 -5.50 1.50
CA LYS A 373 3.55 -4.38 1.15
C LYS A 373 3.76 -3.88 -0.28
N VAL A 374 5.02 -3.83 -0.75
CA VAL A 374 5.34 -3.46 -2.14
C VAL A 374 5.14 -4.65 -3.08
N GLY A 375 5.45 -5.86 -2.62
CA GLY A 375 5.18 -7.10 -3.34
C GLY A 375 3.70 -7.26 -3.71
N ILE A 376 2.78 -7.09 -2.75
CA ILE A 376 1.34 -7.29 -2.98
C ILE A 376 0.76 -6.24 -3.94
N TYR A 377 1.27 -5.00 -3.90
CA TYR A 377 0.91 -3.96 -4.87
C TYR A 377 1.27 -4.38 -6.31
N PHE A 378 2.50 -4.85 -6.55
CA PHE A 378 2.90 -5.30 -7.89
C PHE A 378 2.20 -6.61 -8.31
N ALA A 379 1.87 -7.48 -7.36
CA ALA A 379 1.05 -8.66 -7.61
C ALA A 379 -0.38 -8.28 -8.05
N TRP A 380 -1.00 -7.30 -7.40
CA TRP A 380 -2.29 -6.75 -7.81
C TRP A 380 -2.22 -6.09 -9.19
N LEU A 381 -1.21 -5.24 -9.44
CA LEU A 381 -1.03 -4.55 -10.71
C LEU A 381 -0.81 -5.53 -11.87
N GLY A 382 -0.03 -6.59 -11.65
CA GLY A 382 0.17 -7.66 -12.63
C GLY A 382 -1.11 -8.45 -12.89
N PHE A 383 -1.85 -8.80 -11.84
CA PHE A 383 -3.14 -9.49 -11.97
C PHE A 383 -4.17 -8.64 -12.73
N TYR A 384 -4.28 -7.34 -12.40
CA TYR A 384 -5.18 -6.39 -13.04
C TYR A 384 -4.86 -6.19 -14.53
N THR A 385 -3.59 -6.03 -14.90
CA THR A 385 -3.19 -5.88 -16.31
C THR A 385 -3.45 -7.15 -17.14
N ILE A 386 -3.27 -8.34 -16.57
CA ILE A 386 -3.66 -9.61 -17.21
C ILE A 386 -5.18 -9.71 -17.40
N LEU A 387 -5.97 -9.35 -16.38
CA LEU A 387 -7.45 -9.38 -16.45
C LEU A 387 -8.04 -8.30 -17.35
N LEU A 388 -7.36 -7.16 -17.53
CA LEU A 388 -7.74 -6.14 -18.51
C LEU A 388 -7.59 -6.62 -19.96
N PHE A 389 -6.69 -7.54 -20.27
CA PHE A 389 -6.43 -7.96 -21.66
C PHE A 389 -7.68 -8.53 -22.36
N PRO A 390 -8.45 -9.47 -21.78
CA PRO A 390 -9.75 -9.89 -22.34
C PRO A 390 -10.73 -8.73 -22.55
N ALA A 391 -10.82 -7.79 -21.59
CA ALA A 391 -11.72 -6.64 -21.71
C ALA A 391 -11.31 -5.68 -22.84
N ALA A 392 -10.01 -5.44 -23.00
CA ALA A 392 -9.45 -4.68 -24.11
C ALA A 392 -9.73 -5.36 -25.47
N VAL A 393 -9.62 -6.69 -25.56
CA VAL A 393 -9.95 -7.43 -26.79
C VAL A 393 -11.43 -7.24 -27.17
N VAL A 394 -12.37 -7.40 -26.23
CA VAL A 394 -13.80 -7.17 -26.51
C VAL A 394 -14.08 -5.70 -26.85
N GLY A 395 -13.42 -4.76 -26.18
CA GLY A 395 -13.51 -3.32 -26.50
C GLY A 395 -13.00 -2.96 -27.90
N VAL A 396 -11.89 -3.57 -28.34
CA VAL A 396 -11.38 -3.40 -29.72
C VAL A 396 -12.33 -4.01 -30.75
N ILE A 397 -12.92 -5.19 -30.48
CA ILE A 397 -13.94 -5.80 -31.34
C ILE A 397 -15.16 -4.88 -31.49
N ASN A 398 -15.62 -4.26 -30.40
CA ASN A 398 -16.72 -3.28 -30.41
C ASN A 398 -16.40 -2.08 -31.33
N VAL A 399 -15.21 -1.50 -31.21
CA VAL A 399 -14.78 -0.36 -32.06
C VAL A 399 -14.66 -0.76 -33.54
N ILE A 400 -14.12 -1.96 -33.83
CA ILE A 400 -14.04 -2.50 -35.20
C ILE A 400 -15.44 -2.71 -35.79
N TYR A 401 -16.39 -3.22 -35.01
CA TYR A 401 -17.78 -3.39 -35.43
C TYR A 401 -18.45 -2.03 -35.73
N GLY A 402 -18.30 -1.04 -34.83
CA GLY A 402 -18.82 0.31 -35.02
C GLY A 402 -18.25 0.99 -36.28
N LEU A 403 -16.95 0.85 -36.55
CA LEU A 403 -16.32 1.34 -37.77
C LEU A 403 -16.83 0.63 -39.03
N ALA A 404 -16.99 -0.70 -38.99
CA ALA A 404 -17.49 -1.48 -40.12
C ALA A 404 -18.96 -1.18 -40.46
N LYS A 405 -19.78 -0.83 -39.46
CA LYS A 405 -21.21 -0.51 -39.64
C LYS A 405 -21.53 0.97 -39.83
N LEU A 406 -20.55 1.86 -39.64
CA LEU A 406 -20.72 3.32 -39.73
C LEU A 406 -21.37 3.78 -41.05
N GLY A 407 -21.06 3.12 -42.17
CA GLY A 407 -21.61 3.44 -43.48
C GLY A 407 -23.07 3.03 -43.70
N ASP A 408 -23.58 2.06 -42.92
CA ASP A 408 -24.95 1.57 -43.03
C ASP A 408 -25.93 2.37 -42.15
N TYR A 409 -25.42 3.14 -41.19
CA TYR A 409 -26.25 3.77 -40.15
C TYR A 409 -26.96 5.04 -40.64
N THR A 410 -28.27 4.91 -40.89
CA THR A 410 -29.12 5.95 -41.49
C THR A 410 -29.04 7.33 -40.81
N PRO A 411 -29.07 7.49 -39.47
CA PRO A 411 -29.00 8.81 -38.84
C PRO A 411 -27.69 9.55 -39.11
N THR A 412 -26.55 8.89 -39.03
CA THR A 412 -25.25 9.51 -39.37
C THR A 412 -25.17 9.86 -40.85
N ASN A 413 -25.71 9.01 -41.74
CA ASN A 413 -25.79 9.31 -43.17
C ASN A 413 -26.70 10.51 -43.49
N ILE A 414 -27.76 10.76 -42.71
CA ILE A 414 -28.61 11.95 -42.85
C ILE A 414 -27.86 13.21 -42.40
N ILE A 415 -27.20 13.17 -41.24
CA ILE A 415 -26.46 14.31 -40.68
C ILE A 415 -25.27 14.69 -41.59
N CYS A 416 -24.54 13.70 -42.10
CA CYS A 416 -23.39 13.88 -42.97
C CYS A 416 -23.75 14.07 -44.46
N ASN A 417 -25.02 14.30 -44.81
CA ASN A 417 -25.42 14.46 -46.20
C ASN A 417 -25.20 15.90 -46.69
N GLU A 418 -24.26 16.07 -47.61
CA GLU A 418 -23.91 17.36 -48.22
C GLU A 418 -25.12 18.10 -48.82
N THR A 419 -26.07 17.37 -49.42
CA THR A 419 -27.28 17.96 -50.02
C THR A 419 -28.26 18.54 -49.00
N LEU A 420 -28.10 18.19 -47.71
CA LEU A 420 -28.92 18.66 -46.60
C LEU A 420 -28.20 19.71 -45.74
N ARG A 421 -26.95 20.06 -46.07
CA ARG A 421 -26.04 20.90 -45.26
C ARG A 421 -26.70 22.19 -44.75
N THR A 422 -27.38 22.94 -45.61
CA THR A 422 -28.03 24.21 -45.26
C THR A 422 -29.52 24.08 -44.95
N LYS A 423 -30.11 22.88 -45.04
CA LYS A 423 -31.55 22.67 -44.91
C LYS A 423 -32.03 22.62 -43.46
N TYR A 424 -31.16 22.18 -42.54
CA TYR A 424 -31.48 22.01 -41.13
C TYR A 424 -30.57 22.91 -40.28
N ALA A 425 -31.05 24.12 -39.98
CA ALA A 425 -30.42 25.02 -39.02
C ALA A 425 -30.88 24.66 -37.59
N MET A 426 -29.92 24.47 -36.69
CA MET A 426 -30.14 24.19 -35.28
C MET A 426 -30.13 25.48 -34.46
N CYS A 427 -30.97 25.51 -33.42
CA CYS A 427 -31.04 26.62 -32.48
C CYS A 427 -29.68 26.85 -31.78
N PRO A 428 -29.34 28.11 -31.46
CA PRO A 428 -28.14 28.42 -30.69
C PRO A 428 -28.15 27.74 -29.32
N ARG A 429 -26.95 27.36 -28.83
CA ARG A 429 -26.76 26.70 -27.53
C ARG A 429 -26.69 27.67 -26.33
N CYS A 430 -26.76 28.97 -26.57
CA CYS A 430 -26.67 29.99 -25.52
C CYS A 430 -27.70 31.12 -25.70
N ASP A 431 -28.12 31.71 -24.58
CA ASP A 431 -29.23 32.68 -24.53
C ASP A 431 -28.92 34.03 -25.22
N LYS A 432 -27.64 34.39 -25.39
CA LYS A 432 -27.22 35.70 -25.93
C LYS A 432 -25.96 35.57 -26.79
N LYS A 433 -26.01 36.14 -28.00
CA LYS A 433 -24.89 36.21 -28.96
C LYS A 433 -24.34 34.84 -29.41
N CYS A 434 -25.21 33.86 -29.62
CA CYS A 434 -24.88 32.65 -30.36
C CYS A 434 -25.64 32.64 -31.70
N ASP A 435 -24.95 32.29 -32.78
CA ASP A 435 -25.56 32.12 -34.09
C ASP A 435 -26.20 30.71 -34.24
N TYR A 436 -27.09 30.58 -35.22
CA TYR A 436 -27.63 29.28 -35.64
C TYR A 436 -26.54 28.50 -36.39
N PHE A 437 -26.40 27.20 -36.10
CA PHE A 437 -25.42 26.34 -36.76
C PHE A 437 -26.13 25.26 -37.61
N PRO A 438 -25.59 24.88 -38.78
CA PRO A 438 -26.17 23.80 -39.58
C PRO A 438 -25.92 22.44 -38.92
N LEU A 439 -26.90 21.54 -39.00
CA LEU A 439 -26.81 20.18 -38.46
C LEU A 439 -25.58 19.41 -38.97
N HIS A 440 -25.21 19.64 -40.24
CA HIS A 440 -24.08 18.97 -40.89
C HIS A 440 -22.73 19.20 -40.18
N ASP A 441 -22.52 20.33 -39.49
CA ASP A 441 -21.27 20.60 -38.77
C ASP A 441 -21.06 19.63 -37.60
N THR A 442 -22.12 18.95 -37.14
CA THR A 442 -22.04 17.89 -36.13
C THR A 442 -21.69 16.50 -36.70
N CYS A 443 -21.54 16.35 -38.03
CA CYS A 443 -21.25 15.07 -38.69
C CYS A 443 -20.04 14.33 -38.09
N GLY A 444 -18.94 15.02 -37.81
CA GLY A 444 -17.75 14.40 -37.21
C GLY A 444 -18.03 13.82 -35.82
N TYR A 445 -18.78 14.56 -34.99
CA TYR A 445 -19.24 14.10 -33.69
C TYR A 445 -20.21 12.93 -33.81
N SER A 446 -21.19 12.98 -34.71
CA SER A 446 -22.15 11.89 -34.94
C SER A 446 -21.49 10.60 -35.42
N ARG A 447 -20.43 10.70 -36.24
CA ARG A 447 -19.63 9.54 -36.65
C ARG A 447 -18.87 8.93 -35.48
N ALA A 448 -18.18 9.75 -34.68
CA ALA A 448 -17.47 9.29 -33.50
C ALA A 448 -18.43 8.67 -32.46
N ALA A 449 -19.58 9.32 -32.23
CA ALA A 449 -20.62 8.83 -31.33
C ALA A 449 -21.08 7.43 -31.73
N TYR A 450 -21.45 7.19 -33.00
CA TYR A 450 -21.86 5.84 -33.44
C TYR A 450 -20.74 4.78 -33.31
N VAL A 451 -19.48 5.14 -33.54
CA VAL A 451 -18.37 4.17 -33.37
C VAL A 451 -18.26 3.68 -31.92
N PHE A 452 -18.49 4.56 -30.94
CA PHE A 452 -18.42 4.22 -29.51
C PHE A 452 -19.77 3.87 -28.86
N ASP A 453 -20.89 4.20 -29.49
CA ASP A 453 -22.27 3.99 -29.05
C ASP A 453 -23.10 3.31 -30.16
N ASN A 454 -22.87 2.01 -30.34
CA ASN A 454 -23.53 1.13 -31.29
C ASN A 454 -24.19 -0.06 -30.57
N GLU A 455 -24.97 -0.88 -31.28
CA GLU A 455 -25.73 -2.01 -30.69
C GLU A 455 -24.87 -3.01 -29.88
N PHE A 456 -23.58 -3.17 -30.20
CA PHE A 456 -22.67 -4.07 -29.49
C PHE A 456 -22.19 -3.48 -28.14
N THR A 457 -22.32 -2.17 -27.90
CA THR A 457 -21.91 -1.54 -26.63
C THR A 457 -22.76 -2.01 -25.46
N VAL A 458 -24.04 -2.35 -25.71
CA VAL A 458 -24.94 -2.95 -24.73
C VAL A 458 -24.39 -4.32 -24.27
N ILE A 459 -23.91 -5.14 -25.22
CA ILE A 459 -23.28 -6.43 -24.94
C ILE A 459 -21.96 -6.21 -24.17
N PHE A 460 -21.16 -5.21 -24.57
CA PHE A 460 -19.94 -4.85 -23.87
C PHE A 460 -20.19 -4.36 -22.43
N ALA A 461 -21.24 -3.58 -22.18
CA ALA A 461 -21.62 -3.13 -20.83
C ALA A 461 -22.05 -4.28 -19.91
N ILE A 462 -22.81 -5.26 -20.45
CA ILE A 462 -23.14 -6.49 -19.74
C ILE A 462 -21.85 -7.29 -19.43
N PHE A 463 -20.96 -7.45 -20.42
CA PHE A 463 -19.66 -8.10 -20.23
C PHE A 463 -18.81 -7.40 -19.16
N MET A 464 -18.69 -6.07 -19.18
CA MET A 464 -17.93 -5.30 -18.20
C MET A 464 -18.51 -5.43 -16.78
N SER A 465 -19.83 -5.59 -16.66
CA SER A 465 -20.49 -5.85 -15.37
C SER A 465 -20.09 -7.21 -14.80
N PHE A 466 -20.12 -8.28 -15.61
CA PHE A 466 -19.64 -9.61 -15.21
C PHE A 466 -18.13 -9.63 -14.95
N TRP A 467 -17.34 -8.96 -15.79
CA TRP A 467 -15.89 -8.83 -15.66
C TRP A 467 -15.50 -8.17 -14.34
N SER A 468 -16.20 -7.11 -13.92
CA SER A 468 -15.94 -6.42 -12.64
C SER A 468 -16.11 -7.37 -11.44
N THR A 469 -17.21 -8.13 -11.40
CA THR A 469 -17.45 -9.13 -10.34
C THR A 469 -16.43 -10.27 -10.40
N MET A 470 -16.14 -10.81 -11.60
CA MET A 470 -15.12 -11.86 -11.77
C MET A 470 -13.73 -11.39 -11.36
N PHE A 471 -13.35 -10.16 -11.69
CA PHE A 471 -12.07 -9.57 -11.30
C PHE A 471 -11.92 -9.53 -9.77
N LEU A 472 -12.93 -9.06 -9.04
CA LEU A 472 -12.89 -9.00 -7.58
C LEU A 472 -12.83 -10.39 -6.94
N GLU A 473 -13.64 -11.35 -7.40
CA GLU A 473 -13.63 -12.71 -6.82
C GLU A 473 -12.36 -13.49 -7.17
N PHE A 474 -11.82 -13.33 -8.38
CA PHE A 474 -10.53 -13.93 -8.74
C PHE A 474 -9.36 -13.23 -8.05
N TRP A 475 -9.42 -11.92 -7.82
CA TRP A 475 -8.43 -11.22 -7.00
C TRP A 475 -8.44 -11.74 -5.56
N LYS A 476 -9.60 -11.87 -4.89
CA LYS A 476 -9.68 -12.45 -3.54
C LYS A 476 -9.02 -13.82 -3.47
N ARG A 477 -9.30 -14.70 -4.45
CA ARG A 477 -8.66 -16.03 -4.54
C ARG A 477 -7.14 -15.93 -4.72
N ARG A 478 -6.67 -15.04 -5.60
CA ARG A 478 -5.23 -14.82 -5.83
C ARG A 478 -4.53 -14.19 -4.63
N GLN A 479 -5.19 -13.30 -3.90
CA GLN A 479 -4.71 -12.70 -2.67
C GLN A 479 -4.54 -13.76 -1.57
N VAL A 480 -5.49 -14.68 -1.40
CA VAL A 480 -5.36 -15.81 -0.46
C VAL A 480 -4.23 -16.76 -0.86
N GLU A 481 -4.09 -17.06 -2.16
CA GLU A 481 -2.97 -17.88 -2.67
C GLU A 481 -1.61 -17.22 -2.38
N ILE A 482 -1.49 -15.91 -2.62
CA ILE A 482 -0.28 -15.14 -2.30
C ILE A 482 -0.04 -15.09 -0.79
N ALA A 483 -1.08 -14.85 0.02
CA ALA A 483 -0.96 -14.81 1.47
C ALA A 483 -0.53 -16.17 2.04
N TYR A 484 -0.99 -17.28 1.48
CA TYR A 484 -0.48 -18.62 1.82
C TYR A 484 0.98 -18.81 1.39
N ASN A 485 1.29 -18.56 0.11
CA ASN A 485 2.65 -18.72 -0.42
C ASN A 485 3.68 -17.79 0.24
N TRP A 486 3.25 -16.66 0.81
CA TRP A 486 4.09 -15.73 1.54
C TRP A 486 4.07 -15.89 3.07
N ASP A 487 3.26 -16.83 3.55
CA ASP A 487 2.98 -17.10 4.97
C ASP A 487 2.53 -15.87 5.77
N LEU A 488 1.57 -15.14 5.20
CA LEU A 488 0.92 -13.96 5.77
C LEU A 488 -0.50 -14.26 6.31
N LEU A 489 -0.84 -15.54 6.49
CA LEU A 489 -2.10 -15.95 7.10
C LEU A 489 -2.03 -15.70 8.62
N GLY A 490 -2.88 -14.80 9.13
CA GLY A 490 -2.84 -14.32 10.52
C GLY A 490 -1.88 -13.14 10.75
N PHE A 491 -1.29 -12.58 9.69
CA PHE A 491 -0.36 -11.44 9.80
C PHE A 491 -0.99 -10.19 10.43
N GLU A 492 -2.30 -9.97 10.25
CA GLU A 492 -3.02 -8.84 10.85
C GLU A 492 -3.03 -8.94 12.39
N ASP A 493 -3.34 -10.11 12.94
CA ASP A 493 -3.31 -10.37 14.39
C ASP A 493 -1.87 -10.31 14.98
N GLU A 494 -0.84 -10.59 14.15
CA GLU A 494 0.58 -10.56 14.54
C GLU A 494 1.20 -9.14 14.45
N GLU A 495 0.78 -8.30 13.48
CA GLU A 495 1.28 -6.93 13.29
C GLU A 495 0.49 -5.88 14.12
N GLU A 496 -0.72 -6.18 14.60
CA GLU A 496 -1.54 -5.31 15.48
C GLU A 496 -0.96 -5.06 16.90
N THR A 497 0.36 -5.00 17.01
CA THR A 497 1.04 -4.28 18.08
C THR A 497 0.53 -2.84 18.19
N ILE A 498 0.35 -2.37 19.42
CA ILE A 498 -0.14 -1.02 19.68
C ILE A 498 0.90 -0.02 19.16
N ARG A 499 0.45 0.94 18.34
CA ARG A 499 1.35 1.96 17.79
C ARG A 499 1.98 2.74 18.96
N PRO A 500 3.31 2.84 19.07
CA PRO A 500 3.96 3.52 20.21
C PRO A 500 3.45 4.96 20.42
N GLU A 501 3.13 5.67 19.34
CA GLU A 501 2.53 7.01 19.37
C GLU A 501 1.18 7.08 20.12
N TYR A 502 0.41 5.99 20.12
CA TYR A 502 -0.90 5.88 20.78
C TYR A 502 -0.73 5.57 22.27
N GLU A 503 0.21 4.71 22.64
CA GLU A 503 0.54 4.39 24.04
C GLU A 503 0.87 5.67 24.83
N VAL A 504 1.74 6.50 24.26
CA VAL A 504 2.10 7.84 24.74
C VAL A 504 0.91 8.74 25.04
N VAL A 505 -0.11 8.73 24.19
CA VAL A 505 -1.24 9.67 24.22
C VAL A 505 -2.37 9.16 25.14
N CYS A 506 -2.34 7.88 25.51
CA CYS A 506 -3.32 7.28 26.39
C CYS A 506 -2.93 7.46 27.86
N THR A 507 -3.74 8.22 28.59
CA THR A 507 -3.62 8.38 30.06
C THR A 507 -4.33 7.28 30.84
N GLU A 508 -5.22 6.53 30.19
CA GLU A 508 -6.03 5.48 30.81
C GLU A 508 -5.61 4.10 30.31
N TYR A 509 -5.76 3.07 31.16
CA TYR A 509 -5.50 1.68 30.84
C TYR A 509 -6.75 0.83 31.11
N ARG A 510 -6.91 -0.25 30.37
CA ARG A 510 -8.02 -1.20 30.51
C ARG A 510 -7.50 -2.63 30.34
N ASN A 511 -7.93 -3.55 31.20
CA ASN A 511 -7.67 -4.97 30.97
C ASN A 511 -8.41 -5.43 29.71
N ASN A 512 -7.70 -6.06 28.78
CA ASN A 512 -8.30 -6.73 27.63
C ASN A 512 -9.01 -8.01 28.10
N PRO A 513 -10.29 -8.22 27.74
CA PRO A 513 -11.05 -9.39 28.19
C PRO A 513 -10.52 -10.73 27.65
N ILE A 514 -9.75 -10.72 26.55
CA ILE A 514 -9.22 -11.92 25.90
C ILE A 514 -7.82 -12.24 26.44
N THR A 515 -6.88 -11.30 26.31
CA THR A 515 -5.47 -11.52 26.69
C THR A 515 -5.22 -11.36 28.20
N GLN A 516 -6.16 -10.74 28.94
CA GLN A 516 -6.00 -10.31 30.33
C GLN A 516 -4.84 -9.33 30.59
N ALA A 517 -4.17 -8.86 29.53
CA ALA A 517 -3.15 -7.83 29.61
C ALA A 517 -3.77 -6.45 29.90
N GLN A 518 -2.99 -5.56 30.53
CA GLN A 518 -3.33 -4.14 30.61
C GLN A 518 -2.91 -3.43 29.33
N GLU A 519 -3.87 -2.84 28.65
CA GLU A 519 -3.66 -2.13 27.38
C GLU A 519 -4.08 -0.67 27.51
N PRO A 520 -3.35 0.28 26.89
CA PRO A 520 -3.73 1.69 26.84
C PRO A 520 -5.10 1.87 26.15
N TYR A 521 -6.00 2.57 26.83
CA TYR A 521 -7.37 2.80 26.39
C TYR A 521 -7.64 4.29 26.18
N TYR A 522 -8.10 4.64 24.98
CA TYR A 522 -8.54 6.00 24.69
C TYR A 522 -10.08 6.08 24.71
N PRO A 523 -10.68 6.85 25.65
CA PRO A 523 -12.12 6.78 25.95
C PRO A 523 -13.01 7.35 24.85
N ALA A 524 -14.22 6.79 24.72
CA ALA A 524 -15.18 7.16 23.68
C ALA A 524 -15.59 8.65 23.73
N SER A 525 -15.70 9.24 24.93
CA SER A 525 -15.96 10.66 25.15
C SER A 525 -14.94 11.59 24.48
N MET A 526 -13.68 11.15 24.36
CA MET A 526 -12.61 11.88 23.68
C MET A 526 -12.50 11.51 22.19
N LYS A 527 -12.87 10.27 21.81
CA LYS A 527 -12.92 9.83 20.40
C LYS A 527 -14.02 10.54 19.61
N CYS A 528 -15.25 10.54 20.12
CA CYS A 528 -16.43 11.05 19.41
C CYS A 528 -16.28 12.48 18.84
N PRO A 529 -15.86 13.52 19.60
CA PRO A 529 -15.71 14.86 19.03
C PRO A 529 -14.65 14.95 17.93
N ARG A 530 -13.56 14.16 18.02
CA ARG A 530 -12.53 14.09 16.97
C ARG A 530 -13.05 13.41 15.70
N PHE A 531 -13.82 12.33 15.84
CA PHE A 531 -14.48 11.69 14.70
C PHE A 531 -15.52 12.60 14.04
N ILE A 532 -16.33 13.31 14.82
CA ILE A 532 -17.31 14.28 14.29
C ILE A 532 -16.58 15.39 13.53
N LEU A 533 -15.54 16.00 14.11
CA LEU A 533 -14.76 17.05 13.44
C LEU A 533 -14.13 16.53 12.14
N SER A 534 -13.49 15.35 12.18
CA SER A 534 -12.87 14.73 10.99
C SER A 534 -13.90 14.43 9.90
N ALA A 535 -15.06 13.86 10.26
CA ALA A 535 -16.14 13.61 9.30
C ALA A 535 -16.71 14.92 8.73
N SER A 536 -16.86 15.97 9.54
CA SER A 536 -17.30 17.29 9.08
C SER A 536 -16.28 17.94 8.14
N SER A 537 -14.98 17.79 8.38
CA SER A 537 -13.94 18.25 7.45
C SER A 537 -13.96 17.49 6.12
N VAL A 538 -14.18 16.17 6.15
CA VAL A 538 -14.30 15.33 4.93
C VAL A 538 -15.57 15.65 4.14
N LEU A 539 -16.67 16.05 4.82
CA LEU A 539 -17.91 16.50 4.16
C LEU A 539 -17.86 17.93 3.62
N LEU A 540 -16.84 18.72 4.00
CA LEU A 540 -16.65 20.11 3.58
C LEU A 540 -15.62 20.25 2.45
N MET A 541 -14.80 19.21 2.24
CA MET A 541 -13.94 19.03 1.05
C MET A 541 -14.73 18.45 -0.13
#